data_AF-I2GVD8-F1
#
_entry.id   AF-I2GVD8-F1
#
_cell.length_a   1.000
_cell.length_b   1.000
_cell.length_c   1.000
_cell.angle_alpha   90.00
_cell.angle_beta   90.00
_cell.angle_gamma   90.00
#
_symmetry.space_group_name_H-M   'P 1'
#
loop_
_entity.id
_entity.type
_entity.pdbx_description
1 polymer ?
#
loop_
_entity_poly.entity_id
_entity_poly.type
_entity_poly.pdbx_seq_one_letter_code
_entity_poly.pdbx_strand_id
1 'polypeptide(L)'
;MNCSDSVRYPFLHGPQPPISLKARPDLLSWMSDGTFALVAPVVAYWVFSLFFHVIDTFKLLEKYRIHPPEEIASKNHASRLNVLAEVIFQHLLQTVVGFWFNRWDGHPVTGFEKREMWNWRRNVPGVVPDVLVVWAYRYGLSFVKLTLGFMFIDTWQYWLHYLMHANRRLYKMFHSVHHRLYVPYAYGALYNAPMEGLILDTLGTGLAMVLTGLTHREELVLFTFATLKTVDDHCGYAIPADPFQWFFPNNAVYHDIHHQTFGMNYNFAQPFFTFWDSLVNTQYPDFQAYSKQQRRISIDKYKEFLAKREQEKREKIAKLKDANAFIKDKTDAVASGVAAHVTAQVASVTA
;
A
#
# COMPACT_ATOMS: atom_id res chain seq x y z
N MET A 1 -43.78 2.20 -20.16
CA MET A 1 -43.61 1.29 -18.99
C MET A 1 -43.21 -0.07 -19.52
N ASN A 2 -41.98 -0.54 -19.25
CA ASN A 2 -41.57 -1.89 -19.64
C ASN A 2 -42.21 -2.89 -18.67
N CYS A 3 -43.17 -3.67 -19.15
CA CYS A 3 -44.00 -4.59 -18.35
C CYS A 3 -43.18 -5.68 -17.63
N SER A 4 -41.91 -5.87 -17.98
CA SER A 4 -41.00 -6.88 -17.42
C SER A 4 -40.43 -6.53 -16.04
N ASP A 5 -40.25 -5.26 -15.72
CA ASP A 5 -39.51 -4.85 -14.50
C ASP A 5 -40.41 -4.85 -13.25
N SER A 6 -41.69 -4.52 -13.42
CA SER A 6 -42.69 -4.53 -12.34
C SER A 6 -42.94 -5.94 -11.79
N VAL A 7 -42.76 -6.97 -12.62
CA VAL A 7 -42.88 -8.38 -12.21
C VAL A 7 -41.71 -8.81 -11.31
N ARG A 8 -40.52 -8.22 -11.48
CA ARG A 8 -39.32 -8.57 -10.69
C ARG A 8 -39.33 -7.92 -9.31
N TYR A 9 -39.86 -6.71 -9.18
CA TYR A 9 -39.90 -5.96 -7.93
C TYR A 9 -41.32 -5.52 -7.55
N PRO A 10 -42.27 -6.45 -7.37
CA PRO A 10 -43.69 -6.13 -7.19
C PRO A 10 -43.95 -5.30 -5.92
N PHE A 11 -43.08 -5.43 -4.92
CA PHE A 11 -43.19 -4.68 -3.67
C PHE A 11 -43.04 -3.16 -3.87
N LEU A 12 -42.47 -2.67 -4.97
CA LEU A 12 -42.28 -1.23 -5.21
C LEU A 12 -43.60 -0.51 -5.53
N HIS A 13 -44.50 -1.19 -6.24
CA HIS A 13 -45.79 -0.65 -6.69
C HIS A 13 -46.98 -1.13 -5.85
N GLY A 14 -46.76 -2.11 -4.97
CA GLY A 14 -47.78 -2.64 -4.07
C GLY A 14 -48.01 -1.81 -2.78
N PRO A 15 -48.75 -2.40 -1.82
CA PRO A 15 -48.95 -1.84 -0.49
C PRO A 15 -47.63 -1.56 0.23
N GLN A 16 -47.68 -0.68 1.22
CA GLN A 16 -46.51 -0.26 1.98
C GLN A 16 -45.80 -1.45 2.68
N PRO A 17 -44.55 -1.81 2.33
CA PRO A 17 -43.89 -3.01 2.88
C PRO A 17 -43.59 -2.83 4.37
N PRO A 18 -43.98 -3.70 5.31
CA PRO A 18 -43.75 -3.49 6.74
C PRO A 18 -42.25 -3.35 7.07
N ILE A 19 -41.93 -2.60 8.13
CA ILE A 19 -40.58 -2.55 8.71
C ILE A 19 -40.47 -3.65 9.78
N SER A 20 -39.42 -4.46 9.71
CA SER A 20 -39.12 -5.47 10.72
C SER A 20 -37.65 -5.40 11.07
N LEU A 21 -37.30 -4.52 12.02
CA LEU A 21 -35.91 -4.29 12.42
C LEU A 21 -35.33 -5.54 13.08
N LYS A 22 -34.14 -5.92 12.63
CA LYS A 22 -33.31 -6.98 13.24
C LYS A 22 -31.85 -6.59 13.16
N ALA A 23 -31.03 -7.18 14.03
CA ALA A 23 -29.58 -7.03 13.94
C ALA A 23 -29.10 -7.46 12.55
N ARG A 24 -28.23 -6.65 11.95
CA ARG A 24 -27.57 -7.00 10.68
C ARG A 24 -26.55 -8.10 10.99
N PRO A 25 -26.57 -9.24 10.28
CA PRO A 25 -25.56 -10.28 10.47
C PRO A 25 -24.21 -9.77 9.98
N ASP A 26 -23.17 -9.97 10.78
CA ASP A 26 -21.79 -9.64 10.42
C ASP A 26 -21.30 -10.43 9.20
N LEU A 27 -20.26 -9.92 8.51
CA LEU A 27 -19.61 -10.60 7.40
C LEU A 27 -18.87 -11.88 7.84
N LEU A 28 -18.31 -11.86 9.05
CA LEU A 28 -17.56 -12.97 9.64
C LEU A 28 -18.30 -13.47 10.88
N SER A 29 -18.46 -14.80 11.00
CA SER A 29 -19.19 -15.39 12.13
C SER A 29 -18.50 -15.23 13.49
N TRP A 30 -17.22 -14.83 13.50
CA TRP A 30 -16.36 -14.75 14.68
C TRP A 30 -15.89 -13.33 15.01
N MET A 31 -16.30 -12.32 14.23
CA MET A 31 -15.87 -10.93 14.39
C MET A 31 -16.94 -9.96 13.88
N SER A 32 -17.21 -8.90 14.65
CA SER A 32 -18.16 -7.87 14.21
C SER A 32 -17.63 -7.07 13.02
N ASP A 33 -18.53 -6.54 12.20
CA ASP A 33 -18.14 -5.70 11.05
C ASP A 33 -17.27 -4.50 11.48
N GLY A 34 -17.56 -3.89 12.63
CA GLY A 34 -16.79 -2.76 13.17
C GLY A 34 -15.38 -3.17 13.61
N THR A 35 -15.23 -4.32 14.28
CA THR A 35 -13.89 -4.84 14.60
C THR A 35 -13.12 -5.21 13.33
N PHE A 36 -13.80 -5.74 12.32
CA PHE A 36 -13.16 -6.09 11.06
C PHE A 36 -12.67 -4.84 10.31
N ALA A 37 -13.45 -3.76 10.30
CA ALA A 37 -13.07 -2.47 9.73
C ALA A 37 -11.81 -1.86 10.39
N LEU A 38 -11.57 -2.15 11.68
CA LEU A 38 -10.35 -1.73 12.39
C LEU A 38 -9.13 -2.61 12.07
N VAL A 39 -9.34 -3.92 11.98
CA VAL A 39 -8.23 -4.89 11.81
C VAL A 39 -7.73 -4.95 10.37
N ALA A 40 -8.63 -4.91 9.40
CA ALA A 40 -8.30 -5.15 7.99
C ALA A 40 -7.27 -4.15 7.41
N PRO A 41 -7.35 -2.82 7.66
CA PRO A 41 -6.35 -1.89 7.16
C PRO A 41 -4.96 -2.17 7.73
N VAL A 42 -4.87 -2.53 9.02
CA VAL A 42 -3.58 -2.89 9.68
C VAL A 42 -3.00 -4.17 9.07
N VAL A 43 -3.84 -5.19 8.85
CA VAL A 43 -3.39 -6.43 8.19
C VAL A 43 -2.94 -6.15 6.75
N ALA A 44 -3.71 -5.36 6.00
CA ALA A 44 -3.39 -4.98 4.63
C ALA A 44 -2.07 -4.20 4.54
N TYR A 45 -1.83 -3.28 5.49
CA TYR A 45 -0.58 -2.56 5.63
C TYR A 45 0.60 -3.52 5.69
N TRP A 46 0.62 -4.41 6.69
CA TRP A 46 1.76 -5.31 6.91
C TRP A 46 1.92 -6.34 5.80
N VAL A 47 0.82 -6.89 5.27
CA VAL A 47 0.88 -7.84 4.14
C VAL A 47 1.50 -7.17 2.92
N PHE A 48 1.07 -5.96 2.57
CA PHE A 48 1.55 -5.28 1.38
C PHE A 48 2.96 -4.72 1.57
N SER A 49 3.29 -4.22 2.76
CA SER A 49 4.65 -3.83 3.11
C SER A 49 5.61 -5.03 3.09
N LEU A 50 5.20 -6.21 3.58
CA LEU A 50 6.00 -7.43 3.52
C LEU A 50 6.19 -7.91 2.08
N PHE A 51 5.17 -7.77 1.23
CA PHE A 51 5.30 -8.05 -0.21
C PHE A 51 6.43 -7.22 -0.84
N PHE A 52 6.45 -5.91 -0.62
CA PHE A 52 7.56 -5.07 -1.11
C PHE A 52 8.89 -5.34 -0.40
N HIS A 53 8.86 -5.72 0.87
CA HIS A 53 10.07 -6.13 1.59
C HIS A 53 10.68 -7.41 1.01
N VAL A 54 9.87 -8.38 0.59
CA VAL A 54 10.31 -9.59 -0.11
C VAL A 54 10.93 -9.21 -1.46
N ILE A 55 10.29 -8.32 -2.22
CA ILE A 55 10.84 -7.81 -3.49
C ILE A 55 12.21 -7.16 -3.26
N ASP A 56 12.34 -6.31 -2.24
CA ASP A 56 13.59 -5.63 -1.85
C ASP A 56 14.67 -6.63 -1.46
N THR A 57 14.35 -7.56 -0.58
CA THR A 57 15.30 -8.54 -0.03
C THR A 57 15.86 -9.48 -1.09
N PHE A 58 14.99 -9.98 -1.97
CA PHE A 58 15.38 -10.90 -3.05
C PHE A 58 15.77 -10.20 -4.36
N LYS A 59 15.73 -8.86 -4.39
CA LYS A 59 16.10 -8.05 -5.57
C LYS A 59 15.32 -8.47 -6.82
N LEU A 60 14.01 -8.71 -6.67
CA LEU A 60 13.17 -9.29 -7.73
C LEU A 60 12.83 -8.29 -8.83
N LEU A 61 12.71 -7.01 -8.49
CA LEU A 61 12.23 -5.94 -9.38
C LEU A 61 13.22 -4.75 -9.48
N GLU A 62 14.52 -5.01 -9.41
CA GLU A 62 15.57 -3.96 -9.47
C GLU A 62 15.44 -3.03 -10.69
N LYS A 63 14.92 -3.52 -11.81
CA LYS A 63 14.65 -2.72 -13.01
C LYS A 63 13.69 -1.54 -12.76
N TYR A 64 12.79 -1.68 -11.79
CA TYR A 64 11.71 -0.73 -11.49
C TYR A 64 11.94 0.03 -10.19
N ARG A 65 13.08 -0.18 -9.53
CA ARG A 65 13.45 0.50 -8.30
C ARG A 65 13.78 1.96 -8.59
N ILE A 66 13.25 2.87 -7.77
CA ILE A 66 13.49 4.32 -7.93
C ILE A 66 14.91 4.66 -7.47
N HIS A 67 15.26 4.30 -6.24
CA HIS A 67 16.57 4.57 -5.63
C HIS A 67 17.31 3.29 -5.25
N PRO A 68 18.64 3.18 -5.50
CA PRO A 68 19.42 2.00 -5.16
C PRO A 68 19.52 1.78 -3.63
N PRO A 69 19.72 0.53 -3.16
CA PRO A 69 19.78 0.20 -1.73
C PRO A 69 20.86 0.97 -0.95
N GLU A 70 21.99 1.29 -1.58
CA GLU A 70 23.06 2.07 -0.97
C GLU A 70 22.61 3.50 -0.65
N GLU A 71 21.72 4.07 -1.47
CA GLU A 71 21.14 5.39 -1.21
C GLU A 71 20.14 5.33 -0.06
N ILE A 72 19.29 4.31 -0.01
CA ILE A 72 18.39 4.06 1.13
C ILE A 72 19.19 3.99 2.44
N ALA A 73 20.32 3.28 2.45
CA ALA A 73 21.13 3.10 3.64
C ALA A 73 21.92 4.35 4.06
N SER A 74 22.30 5.20 3.11
CA SER A 74 23.18 6.36 3.36
C SER A 74 22.42 7.67 3.55
N LYS A 75 21.22 7.81 2.97
CA LYS A 75 20.42 9.04 3.00
C LYS A 75 19.36 9.06 4.08
N ASN A 76 18.85 7.90 4.49
CA ASN A 76 17.82 7.85 5.53
C ASN A 76 18.43 8.14 6.91
N HIS A 77 17.81 9.05 7.62
CA HIS A 77 18.22 9.51 8.96
C HIS A 77 17.56 8.72 10.10
N ALA A 78 16.74 7.73 9.77
CA ALA A 78 16.11 6.81 10.73
C ALA A 78 16.53 5.36 10.44
N SER A 79 16.83 4.60 11.49
CA SER A 79 17.14 3.18 11.34
C SER A 79 15.88 2.37 11.04
N ARG A 80 16.02 1.28 10.27
CA ARG A 80 14.91 0.39 9.91
C ARG A 80 14.15 -0.15 11.14
N LEU A 81 14.86 -0.45 12.24
CA LEU A 81 14.26 -0.91 13.49
C LEU A 81 13.49 0.19 14.22
N ASN A 82 14.00 1.43 14.20
CA ASN A 82 13.29 2.56 14.79
C ASN A 82 11.98 2.82 14.06
N VAL A 83 12.02 2.78 12.72
CA VAL A 83 10.82 2.92 11.88
C VAL A 83 9.79 1.83 12.18
N LEU A 84 10.24 0.56 12.23
CA LEU A 84 9.37 -0.56 12.59
C LEU A 84 8.70 -0.36 13.94
N ALA A 85 9.46 0.05 14.96
CA ALA A 85 8.94 0.26 16.31
C ALA A 85 7.90 1.40 16.37
N GLU A 86 8.19 2.54 15.72
CA GLU A 86 7.27 3.69 15.70
C GLU A 86 5.97 3.37 14.94
N VAL A 87 6.05 2.64 13.82
CA VAL A 87 4.85 2.22 13.06
C VAL A 87 4.00 1.23 13.85
N ILE A 88 4.62 0.27 14.55
CA ILE A 88 3.89 -0.64 15.45
C ILE A 88 3.20 0.16 16.56
N PHE A 89 3.90 1.11 17.18
CA PHE A 89 3.34 1.97 18.22
C PHE A 89 2.13 2.77 17.70
N GLN A 90 2.23 3.34 16.50
CA GLN A 90 1.13 4.08 15.87
C GLN A 90 -0.07 3.20 15.60
N HIS A 91 0.12 1.97 15.09
CA HIS A 91 -0.98 1.02 14.90
C HIS A 91 -1.63 0.60 16.22
N LEU A 92 -0.85 0.42 17.29
CA LEU A 92 -1.41 0.15 18.62
C LEU A 92 -2.27 1.32 19.10
N LEU A 93 -1.78 2.56 18.97
CA LEU A 93 -2.52 3.76 19.34
C LEU A 93 -3.82 3.89 18.52
N GLN A 94 -3.73 3.76 17.19
CA GLN A 94 -4.87 3.79 16.27
C GLN A 94 -5.90 2.71 16.62
N THR A 95 -5.45 1.50 16.94
CA THR A 95 -6.34 0.38 17.31
C THR A 95 -7.07 0.66 18.62
N VAL A 96 -6.38 1.21 19.64
CA VAL A 96 -7.00 1.57 20.92
C VAL A 96 -8.06 2.66 20.72
N VAL A 97 -7.73 3.71 19.96
CA VAL A 97 -8.67 4.81 19.67
C VAL A 97 -9.85 4.30 18.85
N GLY A 98 -9.61 3.51 17.80
CA GLY A 98 -10.66 2.94 16.97
C GLY A 98 -11.58 2.00 17.74
N PHE A 99 -11.02 1.15 18.60
CA PHE A 99 -11.81 0.26 19.47
C PHE A 99 -12.68 1.06 20.44
N TRP A 100 -12.14 2.15 21.00
CA TRP A 100 -12.91 3.06 21.84
C TRP A 100 -14.12 3.62 21.09
N PHE A 101 -13.94 4.16 19.87
CA PHE A 101 -15.05 4.69 19.07
C PHE A 101 -16.09 3.62 18.71
N ASN A 102 -15.65 2.45 18.23
CA ASN A 102 -16.53 1.34 17.86
C ASN A 102 -17.38 0.86 19.05
N ARG A 103 -16.88 0.97 20.30
CA ARG A 103 -17.64 0.60 21.50
C ARG A 103 -18.85 1.49 21.78
N TRP A 104 -18.83 2.72 21.26
CA TRP A 104 -19.91 3.70 21.36
C TRP A 104 -20.81 3.71 20.13
N ASP A 105 -20.43 3.01 19.06
CA ASP A 105 -21.24 2.97 17.86
C ASP A 105 -22.45 2.04 18.01
N GLY A 106 -23.55 2.41 17.36
CA GLY A 106 -24.78 1.65 17.41
C GLY A 106 -24.67 0.33 16.66
N HIS A 107 -25.29 -0.73 17.16
CA HIS A 107 -25.33 -2.01 16.42
C HIS A 107 -26.07 -1.84 15.09
N PRO A 108 -25.45 -2.20 13.94
CA PRO A 108 -26.10 -2.07 12.64
C PRO A 108 -27.39 -2.92 12.58
N VAL A 109 -28.47 -2.33 12.07
CA VAL A 109 -29.76 -3.00 11.88
C VAL A 109 -30.13 -3.11 10.39
N THR A 110 -31.02 -4.04 10.08
CA THR A 110 -31.57 -4.32 8.74
C THR A 110 -33.08 -4.60 8.85
N GLY A 111 -33.78 -4.72 7.72
CA GLY A 111 -35.21 -5.04 7.68
C GLY A 111 -36.12 -3.84 7.38
N PHE A 112 -35.55 -2.72 6.95
CA PHE A 112 -36.24 -1.52 6.48
C PHE A 112 -36.03 -1.24 4.99
N GLU A 113 -35.15 -1.99 4.31
CA GLU A 113 -34.67 -1.69 2.96
C GLU A 113 -35.80 -1.68 1.92
N LYS A 114 -36.75 -2.61 2.03
CA LYS A 114 -37.92 -2.66 1.14
C LYS A 114 -38.81 -1.44 1.31
N ARG A 115 -38.97 -0.95 2.55
CA ARG A 115 -39.74 0.26 2.85
C ARG A 115 -39.06 1.50 2.26
N GLU A 116 -37.73 1.59 2.40
CA GLU A 116 -36.96 2.70 1.84
C GLU A 116 -37.00 2.72 0.31
N MET A 117 -36.76 1.59 -0.35
CA MET A 117 -36.87 1.51 -1.82
C MET A 117 -38.31 1.83 -2.30
N TRP A 118 -39.33 1.43 -1.55
CA TRP A 118 -40.73 1.79 -1.82
C TRP A 118 -41.00 3.29 -1.69
N ASN A 119 -40.39 3.94 -0.68
CA ASN A 119 -40.44 5.40 -0.50
C ASN A 119 -39.74 6.10 -1.67
N TRP A 120 -38.55 5.63 -2.07
CA TRP A 120 -37.79 6.17 -3.19
C TRP A 120 -38.58 6.12 -4.50
N ARG A 121 -39.20 4.97 -4.81
CA ARG A 121 -40.06 4.79 -5.99
C ARG A 121 -41.16 5.84 -6.12
N ARG A 122 -41.71 6.33 -5.00
CA ARG A 122 -42.76 7.37 -4.98
C ARG A 122 -42.25 8.78 -5.22
N ASN A 123 -40.97 9.00 -4.95
CA ASN A 123 -40.33 10.30 -5.10
C ASN A 123 -39.55 10.44 -6.42
N VAL A 124 -39.52 9.40 -7.26
CA VAL A 124 -38.88 9.44 -8.59
C VAL A 124 -39.90 9.34 -9.72
N PRO A 125 -39.67 10.00 -10.88
CA PRO A 125 -40.57 9.95 -12.03
C PRO A 125 -40.87 8.53 -12.52
N GLY A 126 -42.11 8.28 -12.97
CA GLY A 126 -42.58 6.98 -13.47
C GLY A 126 -41.78 6.40 -14.66
N VAL A 127 -41.02 7.25 -15.36
CA VAL A 127 -40.14 6.86 -16.47
C VAL A 127 -38.88 6.12 -15.99
N VAL A 128 -38.45 6.34 -14.74
CA VAL A 128 -37.26 5.67 -14.18
C VAL A 128 -37.60 4.19 -13.96
N PRO A 129 -36.84 3.24 -14.55
CA PRO A 129 -37.05 1.80 -14.33
C PRO A 129 -36.85 1.39 -12.87
N ASP A 130 -37.63 0.41 -12.41
CA ASP A 130 -37.56 -0.11 -11.03
C ASP A 130 -36.19 -0.67 -10.68
N VAL A 131 -35.53 -1.31 -11.66
CA VAL A 131 -34.17 -1.79 -11.50
C VAL A 131 -33.21 -0.65 -11.12
N LEU A 132 -33.34 0.53 -11.72
CA LEU A 132 -32.46 1.65 -11.37
C LEU A 132 -32.72 2.16 -9.95
N VAL A 133 -33.96 2.16 -9.48
CA VAL A 133 -34.28 2.52 -8.08
C VAL A 133 -33.62 1.55 -7.10
N VAL A 134 -33.72 0.24 -7.38
CA VAL A 134 -33.11 -0.80 -6.54
C VAL A 134 -31.59 -0.71 -6.56
N TRP A 135 -30.98 -0.53 -7.73
CA TRP A 135 -29.52 -0.41 -7.86
C TRP A 135 -28.99 0.89 -7.22
N ALA A 136 -29.70 2.01 -7.39
CA ALA A 136 -29.34 3.27 -6.77
C ALA A 136 -29.38 3.17 -5.24
N TYR A 137 -30.39 2.51 -4.67
CA TYR A 137 -30.46 2.29 -3.22
C TYR A 137 -29.36 1.34 -2.73
N ARG A 138 -29.15 0.21 -3.41
CA ARG A 138 -28.21 -0.85 -2.95
C ARG A 138 -26.74 -0.50 -3.12
N TYR A 139 -26.40 0.21 -4.20
CA TYR A 139 -25.01 0.46 -4.58
C TYR A 139 -24.73 1.95 -4.77
N GLY A 140 -25.70 2.71 -5.31
CA GLY A 140 -25.53 4.13 -5.57
C GLY A 140 -25.25 4.95 -4.31
N LEU A 141 -25.98 4.70 -3.22
CA LEU A 141 -25.72 5.36 -1.93
C LEU A 141 -24.32 5.08 -1.40
N SER A 142 -23.92 3.81 -1.38
CA SER A 142 -22.59 3.41 -0.93
C SER A 142 -21.49 4.01 -1.82
N PHE A 143 -21.70 4.02 -3.14
CA PHE A 143 -20.77 4.66 -4.07
C PHE A 143 -20.62 6.15 -3.77
N VAL A 144 -21.71 6.89 -3.59
CA VAL A 144 -21.68 8.32 -3.25
C VAL A 144 -20.96 8.54 -1.92
N LYS A 145 -21.28 7.77 -0.87
CA LYS A 145 -20.62 7.89 0.44
C LYS A 145 -19.11 7.63 0.34
N LEU A 146 -18.72 6.56 -0.35
CA LEU A 146 -17.31 6.23 -0.57
C LEU A 146 -16.63 7.36 -1.33
N THR A 147 -17.19 7.85 -2.44
CA THR A 147 -16.62 8.97 -3.21
C THR A 147 -16.44 10.21 -2.35
N LEU A 148 -17.44 10.57 -1.53
CA LEU A 148 -17.31 11.69 -0.59
C LEU A 148 -16.24 11.42 0.46
N GLY A 149 -16.10 10.18 0.94
CA GLY A 149 -15.04 9.77 1.85
C GLY A 149 -13.64 9.91 1.23
N PHE A 150 -13.45 9.47 -0.02
CA PHE A 150 -12.22 9.67 -0.80
C PHE A 150 -11.88 11.16 -0.90
N MET A 151 -12.84 12.00 -1.31
CA MET A 151 -12.65 13.45 -1.45
C MET A 151 -12.33 14.12 -0.11
N PHE A 152 -12.98 13.69 0.97
CA PHE A 152 -12.73 14.22 2.30
C PHE A 152 -11.31 13.88 2.76
N ILE A 153 -10.90 12.61 2.64
CA ILE A 153 -9.55 12.16 3.03
C ILE A 153 -8.49 12.92 2.25
N ASP A 154 -8.62 13.04 0.93
CA ASP A 154 -7.68 13.80 0.10
C ASP A 154 -7.60 15.27 0.52
N THR A 155 -8.75 15.90 0.78
CA THR A 155 -8.81 17.31 1.22
C THR A 155 -8.16 17.49 2.58
N TRP A 156 -8.47 16.62 3.54
CA TRP A 156 -7.95 16.64 4.90
C TRP A 156 -6.43 16.48 4.90
N GLN A 157 -5.94 15.42 4.25
CA GLN A 157 -4.53 15.09 4.17
C GLN A 157 -3.75 16.17 3.43
N TYR A 158 -4.24 16.64 2.28
CA TYR A 158 -3.58 17.69 1.50
C TYR A 158 -3.36 18.97 2.32
N TRP A 159 -4.43 19.52 2.91
CA TRP A 159 -4.33 20.83 3.56
C TRP A 159 -3.49 20.77 4.83
N LEU A 160 -3.61 19.70 5.63
CA LEU A 160 -2.76 19.55 6.80
C LEU A 160 -1.30 19.33 6.41
N HIS A 161 -1.03 18.53 5.38
CA HIS A 161 0.31 18.31 4.85
C HIS A 161 0.93 19.62 4.34
N TYR A 162 0.21 20.35 3.50
CA TYR A 162 0.60 21.69 3.03
C TYR A 162 0.86 22.65 4.19
N LEU A 163 -0.03 22.74 5.18
CA LEU A 163 0.13 23.63 6.34
C LEU A 163 1.35 23.28 7.17
N MET A 164 1.64 21.99 7.34
CA MET A 164 2.83 21.54 8.07
C MET A 164 4.11 21.98 7.36
N HIS A 165 4.18 21.91 6.03
CA HIS A 165 5.33 22.40 5.26
C HIS A 165 5.39 23.93 5.16
N ALA A 166 4.26 24.60 4.98
CA ALA A 166 4.19 26.05 4.88
C ALA A 166 4.60 26.74 6.20
N ASN A 167 4.46 26.07 7.34
CA ASN A 167 4.85 26.60 8.65
C ASN A 167 6.01 25.81 9.28
N ARG A 168 7.18 26.45 9.36
CA ARG A 168 8.40 25.86 9.93
C ARG A 168 8.24 25.25 11.32
N ARG A 169 7.36 25.78 12.18
CA ARG A 169 7.12 25.22 13.52
C ARG A 169 6.30 23.94 13.43
N LEU A 170 5.26 23.93 12.59
CA LEU A 170 4.42 22.74 12.37
C LEU A 170 5.24 21.62 11.72
N TYR A 171 6.05 21.94 10.71
CA TYR A 171 6.99 20.99 10.09
C TYR A 171 7.87 20.31 11.14
N LYS A 172 8.58 21.10 11.95
CA LYS A 172 9.51 20.56 12.96
C LYS A 172 8.80 19.71 14.02
N MET A 173 7.56 20.05 14.37
CA MET A 173 6.81 19.37 15.41
C MET A 173 6.17 18.06 14.96
N PHE A 174 5.67 18.03 13.72
CA PHE A 174 4.89 16.91 13.21
C PHE A 174 5.66 16.21 12.09
N HIS A 175 5.78 16.85 10.94
CA HIS A 175 6.14 16.19 9.69
C HIS A 175 7.64 15.95 9.45
N SER A 176 8.52 16.56 10.24
CA SER A 176 9.98 16.40 10.08
C SER A 176 10.47 14.99 10.43
N VAL A 177 9.72 14.23 11.25
CA VAL A 177 10.04 12.82 11.54
C VAL A 177 9.86 11.99 10.28
N HIS A 178 8.76 12.21 9.55
CA HIS A 178 8.48 11.54 8.29
C HIS A 178 9.59 11.76 7.25
N HIS A 179 10.02 13.01 7.08
CA HIS A 179 11.13 13.39 6.18
C HIS A 179 12.53 12.92 6.61
N ARG A 180 12.67 12.20 7.74
CA ARG A 180 13.91 11.46 8.01
C ARG A 180 14.09 10.29 7.03
N LEU A 181 13.01 9.85 6.38
CA LEU A 181 13.03 8.88 5.29
C LEU A 181 13.16 9.57 3.93
N TYR A 182 14.36 10.10 3.68
CA TYR A 182 14.71 10.72 2.40
C TYR A 182 14.42 9.84 1.18
N VAL A 183 14.67 8.54 1.31
CA VAL A 183 14.26 7.51 0.33
C VAL A 183 13.15 6.68 0.95
N PRO A 184 11.88 6.89 0.52
CA PRO A 184 10.74 6.14 1.01
C PRO A 184 10.86 4.63 0.75
N TYR A 185 10.26 3.85 1.65
CA TYR A 185 10.07 2.41 1.47
C TYR A 185 8.76 1.96 2.15
N ALA A 186 8.20 0.85 1.69
CA ALA A 186 6.80 0.45 1.94
C ALA A 186 6.35 0.45 3.41
N TYR A 187 7.08 -0.18 4.34
CA TYR A 187 6.70 -0.20 5.77
C TYR A 187 7.08 1.10 6.51
N GLY A 188 7.73 2.05 5.83
CA GLY A 188 7.97 3.41 6.33
C GLY A 188 6.82 4.36 6.03
N ALA A 189 5.76 3.90 5.35
CA ALA A 189 4.68 4.78 4.88
C ALA A 189 3.89 5.48 5.99
N LEU A 190 3.87 4.90 7.19
CA LEU A 190 3.26 5.50 8.38
C LEU A 190 4.33 5.89 9.41
N TYR A 191 5.58 6.06 8.99
CA TYR A 191 6.62 6.59 9.86
C TYR A 191 6.41 8.09 10.02
N ASN A 192 5.64 8.49 11.03
CA ASN A 192 5.37 9.89 11.33
C ASN A 192 5.34 10.13 12.85
N ALA A 193 5.35 11.39 13.27
CA ALA A 193 5.26 11.68 14.70
C ALA A 193 3.90 11.19 15.25
N PRO A 194 3.81 10.63 16.47
CA PRO A 194 2.54 10.06 16.96
C PRO A 194 1.34 11.03 16.92
N MET A 195 1.58 12.31 17.17
CA MET A 195 0.53 13.34 17.08
C MET A 195 0.13 13.65 15.64
N GLU A 196 1.08 13.53 14.70
CA GLU A 196 0.78 13.64 13.28
C GLU A 196 -0.11 12.49 12.82
N GLY A 197 0.25 11.24 13.13
CA GLY A 197 -0.58 10.07 12.83
C GLY A 197 -1.96 10.09 13.50
N LEU A 198 -2.07 10.68 14.68
CA LEU A 198 -3.36 10.92 15.32
C LEU A 198 -4.21 11.94 14.54
N ILE A 199 -3.63 13.07 14.14
CA ILE A 199 -4.36 14.18 13.51
C ILE A 199 -4.64 13.92 12.03
N LEU A 200 -3.62 13.55 11.25
CA LEU A 200 -3.75 13.24 9.83
C LEU A 200 -4.60 11.99 9.62
N ASP A 201 -4.21 10.87 10.24
CA ASP A 201 -4.76 9.57 9.88
C ASP A 201 -6.01 9.25 10.71
N THR A 202 -5.89 9.27 12.04
CA THR A 202 -6.97 8.79 12.93
C THR A 202 -8.16 9.74 12.97
N LEU A 203 -7.91 11.03 13.21
CA LEU A 203 -8.97 12.05 13.23
C LEU A 203 -9.53 12.29 11.83
N GLY A 204 -8.67 12.29 10.80
CA GLY A 204 -9.12 12.43 9.40
C GLY A 204 -10.09 11.33 8.98
N THR A 205 -9.74 10.07 9.21
CA THR A 205 -10.61 8.92 8.89
C THR A 205 -11.87 8.89 9.77
N GLY A 206 -11.75 9.18 11.07
CA GLY A 206 -12.90 9.26 11.98
C GLY A 206 -13.91 10.36 11.58
N LEU A 207 -13.43 11.54 11.19
CA LEU A 207 -14.30 12.60 10.67
C LEU A 207 -14.91 12.24 9.32
N ALA A 208 -14.16 11.60 8.42
CA ALA A 208 -14.69 11.12 7.15
C ALA A 208 -15.88 10.16 7.39
N MET A 209 -15.72 9.19 8.29
CA MET A 209 -16.76 8.25 8.71
C MET A 209 -18.03 8.96 9.19
N VAL A 210 -17.89 9.87 10.16
CA VAL A 210 -19.04 10.57 10.77
C VAL A 210 -19.74 11.47 9.75
N LEU A 211 -18.99 12.26 8.97
CA LEU A 211 -19.57 13.24 8.06
C LEU A 211 -20.24 12.62 6.82
N THR A 212 -19.73 11.47 6.36
CA THR A 212 -20.29 10.77 5.20
C THR A 212 -21.29 9.68 5.58
N GLY A 213 -21.38 9.36 6.89
CA GLY A 213 -22.27 8.31 7.41
C GLY A 213 -21.93 6.94 6.84
N LEU A 214 -20.63 6.64 6.70
CA LEU A 214 -20.18 5.32 6.27
C LEU A 214 -20.65 4.27 7.27
N THR A 215 -21.01 3.11 6.75
CA THR A 215 -21.18 1.90 7.56
C THR A 215 -19.82 1.24 7.76
N HIS A 216 -19.68 0.43 8.81
CA HIS A 216 -18.46 -0.38 9.04
C HIS A 216 -17.96 -1.16 7.81
N ARG A 217 -18.87 -1.63 6.93
CA ARG A 217 -18.47 -2.32 5.69
C ARG A 217 -17.91 -1.38 4.63
N GLU A 218 -18.40 -0.15 4.57
CA GLU A 218 -17.89 0.87 3.65
C GLU A 218 -16.57 1.44 4.18
N GLU A 219 -16.43 1.63 5.50
CA GLU A 219 -15.17 1.94 6.18
C GLU A 219 -14.10 0.89 5.90
N LEU A 220 -14.45 -0.39 6.07
CA LEU A 220 -13.60 -1.53 5.75
C LEU A 220 -13.02 -1.40 4.33
N VAL A 221 -13.86 -1.07 3.34
CA VAL A 221 -13.41 -0.89 1.95
C VAL A 221 -12.54 0.36 1.81
N LEU A 222 -13.01 1.51 2.27
CA LEU A 222 -12.34 2.79 2.08
C LEU A 222 -10.98 2.83 2.77
N PHE A 223 -10.92 2.46 4.04
CA PHE A 223 -9.70 2.58 4.84
C PHE A 223 -8.67 1.52 4.46
N THR A 224 -9.10 0.29 4.15
CA THR A 224 -8.18 -0.72 3.63
C THR A 224 -7.58 -0.27 2.30
N PHE A 225 -8.40 0.27 1.40
CA PHE A 225 -7.94 0.80 0.13
C PHE A 225 -6.98 1.98 0.30
N ALA A 226 -7.32 2.94 1.16
CA ALA A 226 -6.46 4.09 1.48
C ALA A 226 -5.10 3.63 2.03
N THR A 227 -5.08 2.69 2.96
CA THR A 227 -3.85 2.14 3.53
C THR A 227 -2.98 1.44 2.49
N LEU A 228 -3.57 0.62 1.62
CA LEU A 228 -2.84 -0.01 0.52
C LEU A 228 -2.23 1.05 -0.41
N LYS A 229 -2.99 2.11 -0.73
CA LYS A 229 -2.52 3.21 -1.57
C LYS A 229 -1.35 3.96 -0.93
N THR A 230 -1.44 4.28 0.37
CA THR A 230 -0.35 4.94 1.11
C THR A 230 0.92 4.09 1.11
N VAL A 231 0.82 2.76 1.27
CA VAL A 231 1.97 1.86 1.18
C VAL A 231 2.56 1.83 -0.23
N ASP A 232 1.73 1.83 -1.28
CA ASP A 232 2.20 1.90 -2.67
C ASP A 232 2.94 3.22 -2.96
N ASP A 233 2.43 4.35 -2.50
CA ASP A 233 3.08 5.66 -2.68
C ASP A 233 4.47 5.74 -2.05
N HIS A 234 4.75 4.89 -1.06
CA HIS A 234 6.04 4.80 -0.40
C HIS A 234 6.84 3.58 -0.82
N CYS A 235 6.37 2.75 -1.76
CA CYS A 235 6.94 1.42 -1.96
C CYS A 235 8.39 1.43 -2.47
N GLY A 236 8.83 2.55 -3.08
CA GLY A 236 10.17 2.71 -3.67
C GLY A 236 10.29 2.09 -5.07
N TYR A 237 9.17 1.70 -5.68
CA TYR A 237 9.12 1.09 -7.01
C TYR A 237 8.11 1.78 -7.92
N ALA A 238 8.48 1.93 -9.19
CA ALA A 238 7.59 2.37 -10.26
C ALA A 238 7.25 1.17 -11.17
N ILE A 239 6.38 0.28 -10.68
CA ILE A 239 6.05 -0.99 -11.36
C ILE A 239 5.05 -0.72 -12.48
N PRO A 240 5.34 -1.09 -13.75
CA PRO A 240 4.47 -0.76 -14.87
C PRO A 240 3.08 -1.41 -14.84
N ALA A 241 2.84 -2.41 -14.01
CA ALA A 241 1.56 -3.13 -13.90
C ALA A 241 0.89 -2.90 -12.54
N ASP A 242 1.26 -1.82 -11.85
CA ASP A 242 0.65 -1.45 -10.58
C ASP A 242 -0.68 -0.71 -10.82
N PRO A 243 -1.83 -1.26 -10.39
CA PRO A 243 -3.12 -0.61 -10.60
C PRO A 243 -3.23 0.73 -9.85
N PHE A 244 -2.60 0.90 -8.69
CA PHE A 244 -2.67 2.17 -7.96
C PHE A 244 -1.97 3.27 -8.74
N GLN A 245 -0.78 2.99 -9.27
CA GLN A 245 -0.01 3.97 -10.04
C GLN A 245 -0.60 4.25 -11.42
N TRP A 246 -1.51 3.40 -11.93
CA TRP A 246 -2.26 3.64 -13.16
C TRP A 246 -3.50 4.50 -12.96
N PHE A 247 -4.28 4.20 -11.92
CA PHE A 247 -5.57 4.85 -11.69
C PHE A 247 -5.42 6.19 -10.98
N PHE A 248 -4.37 6.38 -10.18
CA PHE A 248 -4.18 7.58 -9.38
C PHE A 248 -2.97 8.39 -9.86
N PRO A 249 -3.14 9.72 -10.03
CA PRO A 249 -2.05 10.59 -10.46
C PRO A 249 -0.99 10.76 -9.37
N ASN A 250 -1.36 10.71 -8.09
CA ASN A 250 -0.40 10.57 -7.01
C ASN A 250 0.12 9.13 -7.03
N ASN A 251 1.43 8.96 -7.22
CA ASN A 251 2.09 7.65 -7.31
C ASN A 251 3.46 7.71 -6.63
N ALA A 252 4.14 6.56 -6.56
CA ALA A 252 5.43 6.44 -5.90
C ALA A 252 6.48 7.47 -6.34
N VAL A 253 6.58 7.81 -7.63
CA VAL A 253 7.54 8.81 -8.13
C VAL A 253 7.10 10.24 -7.75
N TYR A 254 5.80 10.52 -7.78
CA TYR A 254 5.26 11.82 -7.40
C TYR A 254 5.53 12.13 -5.92
N HIS A 255 5.29 11.14 -5.06
CA HIS A 255 5.54 11.24 -3.63
C HIS A 255 7.05 11.20 -3.30
N ASP A 256 7.83 10.40 -4.02
CA ASP A 256 9.29 10.37 -3.84
C ASP A 256 9.93 11.75 -4.05
N ILE A 257 9.52 12.50 -5.09
CA ILE A 257 9.99 13.88 -5.31
C ILE A 257 9.76 14.75 -4.08
N HIS A 258 8.61 14.60 -3.41
CA HIS A 258 8.28 15.37 -2.20
C HIS A 258 9.30 15.13 -1.07
N HIS A 259 9.74 13.88 -0.87
CA HIS A 259 10.76 13.54 0.13
C HIS A 259 12.16 14.06 -0.19
N GLN A 260 12.44 14.39 -1.46
CA GLN A 260 13.71 14.96 -1.84
C GLN A 260 13.84 16.41 -1.36
N THR A 261 15.05 16.83 -0.95
CA THR A 261 15.31 18.21 -0.47
C THR A 261 14.87 19.29 -1.47
N PHE A 262 14.98 19.03 -2.77
CA PHE A 262 14.56 19.99 -3.81
C PHE A 262 13.05 20.00 -4.05
N GLY A 263 12.34 18.92 -3.67
CA GLY A 263 10.91 18.74 -3.89
C GLY A 263 10.05 18.92 -2.63
N MET A 264 10.66 19.13 -1.45
CA MET A 264 9.98 19.30 -0.15
C MET A 264 8.87 20.37 -0.13
N ASN A 265 8.93 21.37 -1.03
CA ASN A 265 7.91 22.42 -1.14
C ASN A 265 6.86 22.16 -2.24
N TYR A 266 6.80 20.93 -2.77
CA TYR A 266 5.93 20.54 -3.87
C TYR A 266 5.26 19.19 -3.58
N ASN A 267 4.24 18.84 -4.37
CA ASN A 267 3.61 17.52 -4.39
C ASN A 267 3.02 17.10 -3.02
N PHE A 268 2.19 17.94 -2.42
CA PHE A 268 1.61 17.66 -1.10
C PHE A 268 0.43 16.68 -1.15
N ALA A 269 -0.09 16.38 -2.34
CA ALA A 269 -1.21 15.47 -2.52
C ALA A 269 -0.90 14.06 -2.02
N GLN A 270 -1.78 13.57 -1.15
CA GLN A 270 -1.85 12.19 -0.70
C GLN A 270 -3.26 11.90 -0.17
N PRO A 271 -3.76 10.66 -0.28
CA PRO A 271 -3.13 9.53 -0.98
C PRO A 271 -3.59 9.38 -2.44
N PHE A 272 -4.68 9.99 -2.90
CA PHE A 272 -5.29 9.62 -4.20
C PHE A 272 -5.03 10.62 -5.34
N PHE A 273 -5.59 11.82 -5.27
CA PHE A 273 -5.63 12.74 -6.41
C PHE A 273 -4.70 13.94 -6.22
N THR A 274 -4.06 14.39 -7.30
CA THR A 274 -3.20 15.61 -7.33
C THR A 274 -4.00 16.90 -7.55
N PHE A 275 -5.33 16.83 -7.43
CA PHE A 275 -6.24 17.93 -7.74
C PHE A 275 -5.87 19.22 -7.00
N TRP A 276 -5.62 19.11 -5.69
CA TRP A 276 -5.27 20.26 -4.87
C TRP A 276 -3.92 20.87 -5.25
N ASP A 277 -2.91 20.04 -5.53
CA ASP A 277 -1.61 20.52 -6.02
C ASP A 277 -1.75 21.31 -7.32
N SER A 278 -2.57 20.82 -8.26
CA SER A 278 -2.87 21.52 -9.50
C SER A 278 -3.68 22.81 -9.27
N LEU A 279 -4.61 22.82 -8.31
CA LEU A 279 -5.47 23.97 -8.03
C LEU A 279 -4.69 25.15 -7.45
N VAL A 280 -3.74 24.91 -6.55
CA VAL A 280 -2.95 25.98 -5.90
C VAL A 280 -1.51 26.07 -6.41
N ASN A 281 -1.18 25.37 -7.50
CA ASN A 281 0.12 25.38 -8.18
C ASN A 281 1.30 24.95 -7.29
N THR A 282 1.11 23.90 -6.49
CA THR A 282 2.18 23.25 -5.69
C THR A 282 2.68 21.95 -6.32
N GLN A 283 2.24 21.62 -7.53
CA GLN A 283 2.83 20.52 -8.29
C GLN A 283 4.27 20.85 -8.71
N TYR A 284 5.17 19.87 -8.63
CA TYR A 284 6.55 20.02 -9.07
C TYR A 284 6.61 20.32 -10.59
N PRO A 285 7.16 21.47 -11.01
CA PRO A 285 7.07 21.94 -12.40
C PRO A 285 7.64 20.96 -13.43
N ASP A 286 8.76 20.30 -13.10
CA ASP A 286 9.50 19.44 -14.02
C ASP A 286 9.23 17.94 -13.81
N PHE A 287 8.04 17.60 -13.29
CA PHE A 287 7.68 16.21 -12.95
C PHE A 287 7.93 15.22 -14.11
N GLN A 288 7.53 15.58 -15.33
CA GLN A 288 7.67 14.71 -16.50
C GLN A 288 9.14 14.48 -16.89
N ALA A 289 9.94 15.54 -16.84
CA ALA A 289 11.37 15.45 -17.12
C ALA A 289 12.07 14.60 -16.06
N TYR A 290 11.76 14.84 -14.78
CA TYR A 290 12.29 14.09 -13.65
C TYR A 290 11.91 12.60 -13.74
N SER A 291 10.64 12.27 -13.96
CA SER A 291 10.16 10.88 -14.07
C SER A 291 10.86 10.13 -15.22
N LYS A 292 11.04 10.78 -16.38
CA LYS A 292 11.77 10.20 -17.52
C LYS A 292 13.26 10.01 -17.21
N GLN A 293 13.87 10.96 -16.50
CA GLN A 293 15.26 10.87 -16.07
C GLN A 293 15.45 9.73 -15.06
N GLN A 294 14.60 9.64 -14.04
CA GLN A 294 14.63 8.58 -13.05
C GLN A 294 14.50 7.21 -13.70
N ARG A 295 13.54 7.03 -14.62
CA ARG A 295 13.40 5.78 -15.36
C ARG A 295 14.67 5.38 -16.12
N ARG A 296 15.41 6.34 -16.68
CA ARG A 296 16.71 6.08 -17.33
C ARG A 296 17.75 5.64 -16.32
N ILE A 297 17.86 6.35 -15.19
CA ILE A 297 18.78 6.02 -14.10
C ILE A 297 18.50 4.60 -13.59
N SER A 298 17.24 4.23 -13.31
CA SER A 298 16.86 2.88 -12.90
C SER A 298 17.28 1.81 -13.91
N ILE A 299 17.10 2.07 -15.21
CA ILE A 299 17.51 1.14 -16.28
C ILE A 299 19.03 0.97 -16.31
N ASP A 300 19.79 2.05 -16.20
CA ASP A 300 21.25 1.99 -16.26
C ASP A 300 21.82 1.32 -15.00
N LYS A 301 21.29 1.63 -13.81
CA LYS A 301 21.60 0.93 -12.56
C LYS A 301 21.26 -0.55 -12.63
N TYR A 302 20.16 -0.91 -13.28
CA TYR A 302 19.81 -2.30 -13.50
C TYR A 302 20.81 -3.03 -14.42
N LYS A 303 21.33 -2.37 -15.46
CA LYS A 303 22.41 -2.95 -16.29
C LYS A 303 23.69 -3.16 -15.48
N GLU A 304 24.08 -2.18 -14.66
CA GLU A 304 25.22 -2.32 -13.74
C GLU A 304 25.03 -3.49 -12.78
N PHE A 305 23.83 -3.63 -12.21
CA PHE A 305 23.46 -4.75 -11.35
C PHE A 305 23.59 -6.11 -12.06
N LEU A 306 23.12 -6.23 -13.30
CA LEU A 306 23.24 -7.47 -14.08
C LEU A 306 24.72 -7.81 -14.37
N ALA A 307 25.52 -6.81 -14.76
CA ALA A 307 26.94 -7.00 -15.03
C ALA A 307 27.68 -7.51 -13.78
N LYS A 308 27.39 -6.93 -12.60
CA LYS A 308 27.96 -7.38 -11.32
C LYS A 308 27.58 -8.82 -11.00
N ARG A 309 26.31 -9.20 -11.17
CA ARG A 309 25.87 -10.59 -10.95
C ARG A 309 26.51 -11.59 -11.90
N GLU A 310 26.72 -11.18 -13.16
CA GLU A 310 27.42 -12.03 -14.12
C GLU A 310 28.88 -12.22 -13.74
N GLN A 311 29.56 -11.16 -13.31
CA GLN A 311 30.92 -11.23 -12.80
C GLN A 311 31.02 -12.15 -11.57
N GLU A 312 30.17 -11.96 -10.56
CA GLU A 312 30.13 -12.81 -9.36
C GLU A 312 29.89 -14.28 -9.71
N LYS A 313 29.02 -14.56 -10.69
CA LYS A 313 28.78 -15.91 -11.20
C LYS A 313 30.03 -16.49 -11.86
N ARG A 314 30.73 -15.71 -12.71
CA ARG A 314 31.98 -16.14 -13.36
C ARG A 314 33.07 -16.43 -12.33
N GLU A 315 33.24 -15.57 -11.33
CA GLU A 315 34.20 -15.77 -10.24
C GLU A 315 33.88 -17.02 -9.41
N LYS A 316 32.61 -17.28 -9.11
CA LYS A 316 32.19 -18.49 -8.41
C LYS A 316 32.48 -19.76 -9.24
N ILE A 317 32.22 -19.72 -10.55
CA ILE A 317 32.55 -20.83 -11.46
C ILE A 317 34.07 -21.05 -11.53
N ALA A 318 34.86 -19.98 -11.61
CA ALA A 318 36.32 -20.07 -11.61
C ALA A 318 36.84 -20.74 -10.34
N LYS A 319 36.39 -20.27 -9.16
CA LYS A 319 36.75 -20.89 -7.86
C LYS A 319 36.38 -22.37 -7.77
N LEU A 320 35.23 -22.75 -8.31
CA LEU A 320 34.81 -24.16 -8.36
C LEU A 320 35.71 -24.99 -9.29
N LYS A 321 36.13 -24.44 -10.43
CA LYS A 321 37.07 -25.10 -11.33
C LYS A 321 38.44 -25.28 -10.68
N ASP A 322 38.96 -24.26 -10.01
CA ASP A 322 40.25 -24.32 -9.32
C ASP A 322 40.22 -25.34 -8.19
N ALA A 323 39.14 -25.36 -7.39
CA ALA A 323 38.95 -26.36 -6.35
C ALA A 323 38.87 -27.79 -6.91
N ASN A 324 38.14 -28.00 -8.00
CA ASN A 324 38.06 -29.30 -8.66
C ASN A 324 39.40 -29.73 -9.27
N ALA A 325 40.17 -28.81 -9.85
CA ALA A 325 41.50 -29.09 -10.38
C ALA A 325 42.46 -29.49 -9.25
N PHE A 326 42.44 -28.79 -8.11
CA PHE A 326 43.23 -29.13 -6.93
C PHE A 326 42.88 -30.52 -6.36
N ILE A 327 41.58 -30.85 -6.28
CA ILE A 327 41.14 -32.18 -5.83
C ILE A 327 41.61 -33.26 -6.80
N LYS A 328 41.50 -33.00 -8.11
CA LYS A 328 41.96 -33.93 -9.15
C LYS A 328 43.47 -34.19 -9.05
N ASP A 329 44.28 -33.14 -8.95
CA ASP A 329 45.74 -33.24 -8.82
C ASP A 329 46.15 -34.06 -7.59
N LYS A 330 45.52 -33.82 -6.43
CA LYS A 330 45.72 -34.66 -5.24
C LYS A 330 45.33 -36.11 -5.45
N THR A 331 44.23 -36.36 -6.15
CA THR A 331 43.74 -37.72 -6.41
C THR A 331 44.69 -38.47 -7.35
N ASP A 332 45.15 -37.80 -8.40
CA ASP A 332 46.10 -38.33 -9.39
C ASP A 332 47.47 -38.61 -8.73
N ALA A 333 47.94 -37.73 -7.84
CA ALA A 333 49.17 -37.94 -7.07
C ALA A 333 49.08 -39.15 -6.12
N VAL A 334 47.95 -39.32 -5.43
CA VAL A 334 47.71 -40.50 -4.57
C VAL A 334 47.68 -41.77 -5.41
N ALA A 335 46.94 -41.79 -6.52
CA ALA A 335 46.87 -42.93 -7.43
C ALA A 335 48.26 -43.33 -7.97
N SER A 336 49.06 -42.34 -8.35
CA SER A 336 50.44 -42.54 -8.83
C SER A 336 51.36 -43.10 -7.74
N GLY A 337 51.26 -42.59 -6.51
CA GLY A 337 52.01 -43.09 -5.35
C GLY A 337 51.66 -44.55 -5.01
N VAL A 338 50.38 -44.90 -5.05
CA VAL A 338 49.92 -46.29 -4.84
C VAL A 338 50.46 -47.21 -5.94
N ALA A 339 50.38 -46.80 -7.21
CA ALA A 339 50.91 -47.58 -8.33
C ALA A 339 52.43 -47.82 -8.22
N ALA A 340 53.20 -46.78 -7.84
CA ALA A 340 54.64 -46.90 -7.62
C ALA A 340 54.97 -47.87 -6.46
N HIS A 341 54.22 -47.81 -5.36
CA HIS A 341 54.41 -48.70 -4.21
C HIS A 341 54.13 -50.16 -4.55
N VAL A 342 53.04 -50.43 -5.27
CA VAL A 342 52.69 -51.78 -5.75
C VAL A 342 53.78 -52.31 -6.69
N THR A 343 54.27 -51.48 -7.62
CA THR A 343 55.33 -51.89 -8.56
C THR A 343 56.63 -52.23 -7.84
N ALA A 344 57.01 -51.44 -6.83
CA ALA A 344 58.20 -51.70 -6.02
C ALA A 344 58.08 -52.99 -5.18
N GLN A 345 56.90 -53.26 -4.61
CA GLN A 345 56.62 -54.52 -3.90
C GLN A 345 56.74 -55.72 -4.85
N VAL A 346 56.14 -55.65 -6.04
CA VAL A 346 56.23 -56.73 -7.03
C VAL A 346 57.68 -56.98 -7.44
N ALA A 347 58.45 -55.92 -7.71
CA ALA A 347 59.87 -56.04 -8.07
C ALA A 347 60.71 -56.70 -6.97
N SER A 348 60.44 -56.41 -5.68
CA SER A 348 61.12 -57.02 -4.53
C SER A 348 60.78 -58.49 -4.29
N VAL A 349 59.68 -58.99 -4.85
CA VAL A 349 59.26 -60.40 -4.74
C VAL A 349 59.79 -61.23 -5.92
N THR A 350 60.13 -60.58 -7.04
CA THR A 350 60.64 -61.22 -8.26
C THR A 350 62.17 -61.21 -8.40
N ALA A 351 62.89 -60.52 -7.52
CA ALA A 351 64.35 -60.53 -7.41
C ALA A 351 64.77 -61.41 -6.23
#